data_AF-A0A352UGT7-F1
#
_entry.id   AF-A0A352UGT7-F1
#
_cell.length_a   1.000
_cell.length_b   1.000
_cell.length_c   1.000
_cell.angle_alpha   90.00
_cell.angle_beta   90.00
_cell.angle_gamma   90.00
#
_symmetry.space_group_name_H-M   'P 1'
#
loop_
_entity.id
_entity.type
_entity.pdbx_description
1 polymer ?
#
loop_
_entity_poly.entity_id
_entity_poly.type
_entity_poly.pdbx_seq_one_letter_code
_entity_poly.pdbx_strand_id
1 'polypeptide(L)'
;MTKVNEPAISPIHVPVMSTEAIEGLGLTPGGAYIDCNVGEGGHADAIFRAGDDVSVLGIDLDDTALNFARLRLADYTDRLELAQSNFSELAHIAGGGLFEGVLFDLGVSSLQLDTPERGFSFRNEAALDMRFNPQTELTAYDIVN
;
A
#
# COMPACT_ATOMS: atom_id res chain seq x y z
N MET A 1 -38.56 -6.15 6.03
CA MET A 1 -37.47 -5.27 6.48
C MET A 1 -36.17 -5.92 6.08
N THR A 2 -35.66 -5.55 4.90
CA THR A 2 -34.39 -6.04 4.37
C THR A 2 -33.29 -5.45 5.23
N LYS A 3 -32.54 -6.30 5.95
CA LYS A 3 -31.33 -5.87 6.65
C LYS A 3 -30.36 -5.40 5.57
N VAL A 4 -30.09 -4.10 5.55
CA VAL A 4 -28.94 -3.55 4.83
C VAL A 4 -27.73 -4.16 5.52
N ASN A 5 -26.98 -5.00 4.81
CA ASN A 5 -25.68 -5.45 5.29
C ASN A 5 -24.78 -4.21 5.30
N GLU A 6 -24.59 -3.63 6.49
CA GLU A 6 -23.46 -2.73 6.73
C GLU A 6 -22.18 -3.49 6.34
N PRO A 7 -21.27 -2.90 5.54
CA PRO A 7 -20.01 -3.55 5.25
C PRO A 7 -19.31 -3.75 6.59
N ALA A 8 -19.03 -5.00 6.93
CA ALA A 8 -18.19 -5.32 8.07
C ALA A 8 -16.88 -4.54 7.89
N ILE A 9 -16.56 -3.68 8.87
CA ILE A 9 -15.25 -3.03 8.92
C ILE A 9 -14.25 -4.17 8.99
N SER A 10 -13.59 -4.44 7.87
CA SER A 10 -12.52 -5.44 7.80
C SER A 10 -11.48 -5.05 8.86
N PRO A 11 -10.98 -6.00 9.67
CA PRO A 11 -9.95 -5.67 10.65
C PRO A 11 -8.81 -4.95 9.91
N ILE A 12 -8.45 -3.76 10.41
CA ILE A 12 -7.36 -2.94 9.88
C ILE A 12 -6.16 -3.86 9.68
N HIS A 13 -5.68 -3.97 8.43
CA HIS A 13 -4.55 -4.84 8.10
C HIS A 13 -3.36 -4.53 9.03
N VAL A 14 -2.86 -5.57 9.68
CA VAL A 14 -1.68 -5.49 10.56
C VAL A 14 -0.46 -5.81 9.71
N PRO A 15 0.46 -4.85 9.53
CA PRO A 15 1.65 -5.03 8.71
C PRO A 15 2.56 -6.14 9.24
N VAL A 16 3.15 -6.91 8.31
CA VAL A 16 4.10 -7.98 8.63
C VAL A 16 5.40 -7.39 9.16
N MET A 17 5.94 -7.96 10.25
CA MET A 17 7.23 -7.58 10.85
C MET A 17 7.40 -6.07 11.05
N SER A 18 6.33 -5.38 11.48
CA SER A 18 6.31 -3.93 11.60
C SER A 18 7.41 -3.41 12.52
N THR A 19 7.67 -4.06 13.65
CA THR A 19 8.71 -3.62 14.59
C THR A 19 10.09 -3.70 13.93
N GLU A 20 10.43 -4.84 13.35
CA GLU A 20 11.71 -5.09 12.71
C GLU A 20 11.95 -4.17 11.50
N ALA A 21 10.89 -3.89 10.73
CA ALA A 21 10.94 -2.95 9.61
C ALA A 21 11.26 -1.53 10.07
N ILE A 22 10.60 -1.03 11.13
CA ILE A 22 10.85 0.30 11.68
C ILE A 22 12.24 0.40 12.32
N GLU A 23 12.68 -0.63 13.05
CA GLU A 23 14.04 -0.69 13.61
C GLU A 23 15.10 -0.68 12.50
N GLY A 24 14.88 -1.43 11.42
CA GLY A 24 15.77 -1.49 10.27
C GLY A 24 15.84 -0.18 9.47
N LEU A 25 14.74 0.58 9.41
CA LEU A 25 14.70 1.91 8.78
C LEU A 25 15.52 2.94 9.55
N GLY A 26 15.74 2.75 10.86
CA GLY A 26 16.60 3.63 11.66
C GLY A 26 16.12 5.08 11.69
N LEU A 27 14.84 5.29 12.04
CA LEU A 27 14.20 6.60 11.97
C LEU A 27 14.98 7.70 12.71
N THR A 28 15.21 8.81 12.01
CA THR A 28 15.77 10.06 12.51
C THR A 28 14.67 11.14 12.62
N PRO A 29 14.75 12.05 13.62
CA PRO A 29 13.82 13.17 13.72
C PRO A 29 13.85 14.05 12.48
N GLY A 30 12.67 14.40 11.94
CA GLY A 30 12.55 15.21 10.73
C GLY A 30 12.88 14.48 9.42
N GLY A 31 13.18 13.18 9.46
CA GLY A 31 13.55 12.41 8.28
C GLY A 31 12.38 12.18 7.30
N ALA A 32 12.71 12.04 6.02
CA ALA A 32 11.82 11.65 4.94
C ALA A 32 12.05 10.19 4.56
N TYR A 33 10.96 9.44 4.44
CA TYR A 33 10.99 8.01 4.14
C TYR A 33 10.12 7.70 2.93
N ILE A 34 10.47 6.62 2.23
CA ILE A 34 9.65 6.10 1.14
C ILE A 34 9.11 4.73 1.53
N ASP A 35 7.81 4.54 1.38
CA ASP A 35 7.15 3.23 1.41
C ASP A 35 6.77 2.85 -0.03
N CYS A 36 7.54 1.96 -0.65
CA CYS A 36 7.40 1.59 -2.05
C CYS A 36 6.20 0.68 -2.34
N ASN A 37 5.53 0.18 -1.31
CA ASN A 37 4.41 -0.73 -1.38
C ASN A 37 3.38 -0.36 -0.30
N VAL A 38 2.97 0.90 -0.29
CA VAL A 38 2.24 1.49 0.86
C VAL A 38 0.95 0.73 1.17
N GLY A 39 0.33 0.08 0.18
CA GLY A 39 -0.85 -0.76 0.39
C GLY A 39 -1.95 0.01 1.09
N GLU A 40 -2.50 -0.57 2.17
CA GLU A 40 -3.50 0.09 3.01
C GLU A 40 -2.90 1.06 4.06
N GLY A 41 -1.61 1.38 3.97
CA GLY A 41 -0.91 2.34 4.84
C GLY A 41 -0.38 1.76 6.15
N GLY A 42 -0.18 0.43 6.22
CA GLY A 42 0.20 -0.27 7.45
C GLY A 42 1.57 0.17 7.99
N HIS A 43 2.63 0.01 7.19
CA HIS A 43 3.98 0.39 7.62
C HIS A 43 4.17 1.91 7.66
N ALA A 44 3.58 2.67 6.73
CA ALA A 44 3.57 4.13 6.80
C ALA A 44 2.99 4.67 8.13
N ASP A 45 1.88 4.11 8.62
CA ASP A 45 1.31 4.43 9.95
C ASP A 45 2.29 4.09 11.07
N ALA A 46 3.00 2.97 10.98
CA ALA A 46 4.04 2.61 11.94
C ALA A 46 5.24 3.59 11.92
N ILE A 47 5.64 4.09 10.74
CA ILE A 47 6.66 5.14 10.60
C ILE A 47 6.22 6.41 11.33
N PHE A 48 5.00 6.89 11.07
CA PHE A 48 4.50 8.11 11.71
C PHE A 48 4.32 7.98 13.23
N ARG A 49 3.95 6.79 13.73
CA ARG A 49 3.79 6.55 15.17
C ARG A 49 5.13 6.49 15.91
N ALA A 50 6.16 5.96 15.27
CA ALA A 50 7.47 5.78 15.89
C ALA A 50 8.40 6.99 15.69
N GLY A 51 8.26 7.70 14.58
CA GLY A 51 9.11 8.83 14.21
C GLY A 51 8.66 10.17 14.79
N ASP A 52 9.63 11.03 15.10
CA ASP A 52 9.40 12.42 15.49
C ASP A 52 9.49 13.33 14.25
N ASP A 53 8.40 14.05 13.95
CA ASP A 53 8.29 14.98 12.80
C ASP A 53 8.70 14.40 11.42
N VAL A 54 8.53 13.09 11.22
CA VAL A 54 8.89 12.42 9.96
C VAL A 54 7.89 12.69 8.82
N SER A 55 8.34 12.54 7.58
CA SER A 55 7.48 12.56 6.38
C SER A 55 7.58 11.25 5.59
N VAL A 56 6.50 10.91 4.87
CA VAL A 56 6.41 9.67 4.10
C VAL A 56 5.91 9.94 2.69
N LEU A 57 6.64 9.42 1.70
CA LEU A 57 6.16 9.22 0.33
C LEU A 57 5.71 7.76 0.18
N GLY A 58 4.40 7.53 0.08
CA GLY A 58 3.82 6.22 -0.16
C GLY A 58 3.54 5.97 -1.64
N ILE A 59 3.95 4.82 -2.16
CA ILE A 59 3.79 4.44 -3.56
C ILE A 59 3.00 3.14 -3.64
N ASP A 60 2.00 3.10 -4.51
CA ASP A 60 1.32 1.86 -4.89
C ASP A 60 0.84 1.93 -6.35
N LEU A 61 0.69 0.76 -6.97
CA LEU A 61 0.09 0.62 -8.29
C LEU A 61 -1.43 0.68 -8.26
N ASP A 62 -2.02 0.30 -7.12
CA ASP A 62 -3.44 0.12 -6.93
C ASP A 62 -4.09 1.37 -6.30
N ASP A 63 -4.89 2.09 -7.08
CA ASP A 63 -5.62 3.27 -6.59
C ASP A 63 -6.57 2.92 -5.42
N THR A 64 -7.09 1.69 -5.36
CA THR A 64 -7.93 1.26 -4.24
C THR A 64 -7.14 1.21 -2.94
N ALA A 65 -5.91 0.68 -2.99
CA ALA A 65 -5.02 0.65 -1.84
C ALA A 65 -4.66 2.07 -1.39
N LEU A 66 -4.32 2.96 -2.33
CA LEU A 66 -4.04 4.37 -2.04
C LEU A 66 -5.23 5.10 -1.40
N ASN A 67 -6.46 4.79 -1.81
CA ASN A 67 -7.66 5.32 -1.19
C ASN A 67 -7.79 4.87 0.28
N PHE A 68 -7.51 3.60 0.58
CA PHE A 68 -7.47 3.11 1.96
C PHE A 68 -6.32 3.74 2.78
N ALA A 69 -5.11 3.84 2.21
CA ALA A 69 -3.98 4.50 2.86
C ALA A 69 -4.31 5.96 3.21
N ARG A 70 -4.93 6.70 2.29
CA ARG A 70 -5.33 8.10 2.51
C ARG A 70 -6.32 8.24 3.67
N LEU A 71 -7.27 7.30 3.79
CA LEU A 71 -8.22 7.28 4.90
C LEU A 71 -7.54 6.91 6.23
N ARG A 72 -6.67 5.90 6.22
CA ARG A 72 -5.94 5.45 7.41
C ARG A 72 -4.99 6.52 7.95
N LEU A 73 -4.35 7.26 7.06
CA LEU A 73 -3.29 8.22 7.37
C LEU A 73 -3.80 9.68 7.37
N ALA A 74 -5.11 9.89 7.52
CA ALA A 74 -5.73 11.21 7.41
C ALA A 74 -5.17 12.25 8.42
N ASP A 75 -4.67 11.79 9.57
CA ASP A 75 -4.05 12.62 10.60
C ASP A 75 -2.64 13.14 10.22
N TYR A 76 -2.05 12.62 9.13
CA TYR A 76 -0.68 12.92 8.70
C TYR A 76 -0.61 13.64 7.35
N THR A 77 -1.73 14.18 6.87
CA THR A 77 -1.86 14.77 5.52
C THR A 77 -0.80 15.83 5.17
N ASP A 78 -0.35 16.63 6.13
CA ASP A 78 0.70 17.65 5.91
C ASP A 78 2.11 17.05 5.70
N ARG A 79 2.31 15.77 6.05
CA ARG A 79 3.60 15.06 6.00
C ARG A 79 3.53 13.77 5.19
N LEU A 80 2.45 13.58 4.44
CA LEU A 80 2.19 12.40 3.61
C LEU A 80 2.01 12.81 2.16
N GLU A 81 2.80 12.21 1.29
CA GLU A 81 2.56 12.21 -0.16
C GLU A 81 2.21 10.79 -0.61
N LEU A 82 1.23 10.66 -1.51
CA LEU A 82 0.83 9.39 -2.10
C LEU A 82 0.93 9.47 -3.62
N ALA A 83 1.67 8.54 -4.22
CA ALA A 83 1.87 8.46 -5.66
C ALA A 83 1.35 7.14 -6.22
N GLN A 84 0.44 7.21 -7.20
CA GLN A 84 0.04 6.04 -7.97
C GLN A 84 1.07 5.76 -9.06
N SER A 85 1.98 4.82 -8.80
CA SER A 85 3.03 4.46 -9.75
C SER A 85 3.64 3.10 -9.42
N ASN A 86 4.48 2.59 -10.32
CA ASN A 86 5.32 1.43 -10.04
C ASN A 86 6.57 1.88 -9.26
N PHE A 87 6.95 1.16 -8.21
CA PHE A 87 8.22 1.41 -7.52
C PHE A 87 9.46 1.25 -8.43
N SER A 88 9.33 0.63 -9.62
CA SER A 88 10.39 0.63 -10.64
C SER A 88 10.78 2.04 -11.08
N GLU A 89 9.83 2.99 -11.00
CA GLU A 89 10.02 4.39 -11.36
C GLU A 89 10.47 5.25 -10.17
N LEU A 90 10.90 4.63 -9.07
CA LEU A 90 11.24 5.31 -7.81
C LEU A 90 12.16 6.52 -8.00
N ALA A 91 13.19 6.42 -8.84
CA ALA A 91 14.10 7.53 -9.08
C ALA A 91 13.41 8.76 -9.70
N HIS A 92 12.41 8.53 -10.56
CA HIS A 92 11.60 9.61 -11.14
C HIS A 92 10.59 10.15 -10.12
N ILE A 93 9.90 9.26 -9.41
CA ILE A 93 8.88 9.63 -8.40
C ILE A 93 9.52 10.44 -7.26
N ALA A 94 10.69 10.02 -6.78
CA ALA A 94 11.43 10.71 -5.72
C ALA A 94 11.93 12.11 -6.13
N GLY A 95 11.95 12.43 -7.44
CA GLY A 95 12.27 13.77 -7.94
C GLY A 95 13.66 14.29 -7.57
N GLY A 96 14.59 13.40 -7.20
CA GLY A 96 15.91 13.78 -6.68
C GLY A 96 15.91 14.28 -5.22
N GLY A 97 14.81 14.09 -4.49
CA GLY A 97 14.74 14.31 -3.04
C GLY A 97 15.71 13.42 -2.26
N LEU A 98 16.14 13.91 -1.10
CA LEU A 98 16.91 13.12 -0.14
C LEU A 98 15.94 12.42 0.81
N PHE A 99 16.15 11.13 1.00
CA PHE A 99 15.36 10.28 1.89
C PHE A 99 16.31 9.48 2.77
N GLU A 100 15.97 9.37 4.05
CA GLU A 100 16.77 8.68 5.06
C GLU A 100 16.58 7.17 5.02
N GLY A 101 15.46 6.70 4.48
CA GLY A 101 15.17 5.26 4.35
C GLY A 101 14.11 4.96 3.30
N VAL A 102 14.19 3.74 2.76
CA VAL A 102 13.23 3.20 1.80
C VAL A 102 12.81 1.82 2.27
N LEU A 103 11.50 1.59 2.34
CA LEU A 103 10.88 0.33 2.69
C LEU A 103 10.29 -0.34 1.45
N PHE A 104 10.47 -1.66 1.34
CA PHE A 104 9.78 -2.50 0.37
C PHE A 104 9.10 -3.65 1.12
N ASP A 105 7.77 -3.72 1.04
CA ASP A 105 6.98 -4.87 1.46
C ASP A 105 6.51 -5.62 0.20
N LEU A 106 7.32 -6.59 -0.23
CA LEU A 106 7.07 -7.31 -1.48
C LEU A 106 6.12 -8.48 -1.26
N GLY A 107 4.99 -8.45 -1.97
CA GLY A 107 4.02 -9.52 -1.91
C GLY A 107 2.67 -9.11 -2.48
N VAL A 108 1.65 -9.88 -2.13
CA VAL A 108 0.25 -9.57 -2.38
C VAL A 108 -0.40 -9.08 -1.10
N SER A 109 -1.30 -8.10 -1.20
CA SER A 109 -2.02 -7.57 -0.04
C SER A 109 -3.23 -8.41 0.34
N SER A 110 -3.71 -8.26 1.58
CA SER A 110 -4.99 -8.83 2.00
C SER A 110 -6.14 -8.33 1.12
N LEU A 111 -6.18 -7.03 0.81
CA LEU A 111 -7.15 -6.45 -0.12
C LEU A 111 -7.20 -7.20 -1.46
N GLN A 112 -6.05 -7.56 -2.04
CA GLN A 112 -5.98 -8.31 -3.30
C GLN A 112 -6.47 -9.76 -3.16
N LEU A 113 -6.13 -10.43 -2.05
CA LEU A 113 -6.50 -11.82 -1.80
C LEU A 113 -7.98 -11.99 -1.40
N ASP A 114 -8.53 -11.00 -0.69
CA ASP A 114 -9.88 -11.05 -0.11
C ASP A 114 -10.93 -10.44 -1.04
N THR A 115 -10.53 -9.72 -2.10
CA THR A 115 -11.44 -9.22 -3.16
C THR A 115 -11.50 -10.23 -4.32
N PRO A 116 -12.56 -11.06 -4.43
CA PRO A 116 -12.60 -12.15 -5.42
C PRO A 116 -12.38 -11.67 -6.85
N GLU A 117 -12.94 -10.52 -7.22
CA GLU A 117 -12.90 -9.94 -8.56
C GLU A 117 -11.47 -9.60 -9.02
N ARG A 118 -10.51 -9.52 -8.08
CA ARG A 118 -9.09 -9.29 -8.39
C ARG A 118 -8.35 -10.53 -8.89
N GLY A 119 -8.93 -11.72 -8.71
CA GLY A 119 -8.42 -12.95 -9.31
C GLY A 119 -7.09 -13.47 -8.72
N PHE A 120 -6.61 -12.96 -7.59
CA PHE A 120 -5.37 -13.42 -6.95
C PHE A 120 -5.53 -14.71 -6.13
N SER A 121 -6.75 -15.10 -5.82
CA SER A 121 -7.07 -16.19 -4.90
C SER A 121 -7.82 -17.32 -5.59
N PHE A 122 -7.41 -18.56 -5.34
CA PHE A 122 -8.12 -19.76 -5.80
C PHE A 122 -9.31 -20.15 -4.90
N ARG A 123 -9.59 -19.38 -3.84
CA ARG A 123 -10.64 -19.71 -2.85
C ARG A 123 -12.04 -19.53 -3.40
N ASN A 124 -12.21 -18.59 -4.33
CA ASN A 124 -13.49 -18.21 -4.92
C ASN A 124 -13.38 -18.29 -6.45
N GLU A 125 -14.48 -18.61 -7.12
CA GLU A 125 -14.57 -18.51 -8.58
C GLU A 125 -14.67 -17.03 -8.99
N ALA A 126 -13.74 -16.56 -9.82
CA ALA A 126 -13.68 -15.18 -10.30
C ALA A 126 -12.92 -15.09 -11.63
N ALA A 127 -12.94 -13.91 -12.25
CA ALA A 127 -12.15 -13.63 -13.45
C ALA A 127 -10.65 -13.79 -13.17
N LEU A 128 -9.90 -14.34 -14.13
CA LEU A 128 -8.45 -14.51 -14.02
C LEU A 128 -7.74 -13.19 -14.37
N ASP A 129 -7.77 -12.25 -13.43
CA ASP A 129 -7.23 -10.90 -13.60
C ASP A 129 -5.75 -10.81 -13.14
N MET A 130 -5.51 -10.85 -11.83
CA MET A 130 -4.19 -10.78 -11.19
C MET A 130 -3.36 -9.51 -11.46
N ARG A 131 -3.96 -8.43 -12.00
CA ARG A 131 -3.26 -7.14 -12.15
C ARG A 131 -3.18 -6.40 -10.82
N PHE A 132 -1.97 -5.94 -10.48
CA PHE A 132 -1.75 -5.02 -9.36
C PHE A 132 -2.39 -3.66 -9.66
N ASN A 133 -2.19 -3.13 -10.87
CA ASN A 133 -2.91 -1.96 -11.38
C ASN A 133 -4.06 -2.41 -12.30
N PRO A 134 -5.33 -2.29 -11.88
CA PRO A 134 -6.48 -2.70 -12.70
C PRO A 134 -6.63 -1.92 -14.02
N GLN A 135 -5.89 -0.82 -14.21
CA GLN A 135 -5.92 0.00 -15.42
C GLN A 135 -4.98 -0.53 -16.53
N THR A 136 -4.10 -1.50 -16.27
CA THR A 136 -3.23 -2.08 -17.31
C THR A 136 -4.01 -3.05 -18.18
N GLU A 137 -3.69 -3.20 -19.47
CA GLU A 137 -4.54 -4.02 -20.37
C GLU A 137 -4.38 -5.54 -20.15
N LEU A 138 -3.14 -6.02 -20.00
CA LEU A 138 -2.83 -7.46 -19.97
C LEU A 138 -3.28 -8.13 -18.67
N THR A 139 -4.20 -9.09 -18.76
CA THR A 139 -4.67 -9.92 -17.63
C THR A 139 -3.99 -11.28 -17.59
N ALA A 140 -4.10 -12.01 -16.48
CA ALA A 140 -3.66 -13.39 -16.41
C ALA A 140 -4.44 -14.33 -17.35
N TYR A 141 -5.71 -14.03 -17.65
CA TYR A 141 -6.49 -14.74 -18.66
C TYR A 141 -5.85 -14.64 -20.06
N ASP A 142 -5.43 -13.43 -20.45
CA ASP A 142 -4.79 -13.18 -21.75
C ASP A 142 -3.40 -13.84 -21.85
N ILE A 143 -2.73 -14.10 -20.73
CA ILE A 143 -1.41 -14.74 -20.72
C ILE A 143 -1.53 -16.25 -20.97
N VAL A 144 -2.59 -16.89 -20.49
CA VAL A 144 -2.75 -18.35 -20.55
C VAL A 144 -3.59 -18.83 -21.73
N ASN A 145 -4.14 -17.92 -22.55
CA ASN A 145 -4.94 -18.22 -23.75
C ASN A 145 -4.39 -17.48 -24.98
#